data_AF-A0A507BLL6-F1
#
_entry.id   AF-A0A507BLL6-F1
#
_cell.length_a   1.000
_cell.length_b   1.000
_cell.length_c   1.000
_cell.angle_alpha   90.00
_cell.angle_beta   90.00
_cell.angle_gamma   90.00
#
_symmetry.space_group_name_H-M   'P 1'
#
loop_
_entity.id
_entity.type
_entity.pdbx_description
1 polymer ?
#
loop_
_entity_poly.entity_id
_entity_poly.type
_entity_poly.pdbx_seq_one_letter_code
_entity_poly.pdbx_strand_id
1 'polypeptide(L)'
;MIQPEPSYWLMMKVKLATAMRTGRDGKKTLEHLDADLPDAVVKHILWRAYHAFRLFHKSFAHVNHAQSPVALRQRLDEFFSGYLMKLTPTLSHPDLVSALEGVHFLPLDRTSYLQTVSFVQDLEARFGNVTATVVLWRHHLVSSGLKDLLDLKSFYDYITDPETGKIADGIVSMVKPKGESVIASRPTTLRPTAAALALQNAHSSSDISSMLFSALTSRSSRFTGFIVPSFNPSEISVPVHPKKLFIGRDAEEMFVVLYQNQDELTIALFISTAESHSQTVPPSVQARDRTFYTALSAFLESRCPHLSSVISDGFSRTRKISEYTDQHYRYLYYNAANLAFKTSIGTSKSAMVTPEIAQCLNEIHEDFESTALNLTETSVRSVAEFWILARKSEGREFYLVLPKAEMTLLDVDEEMQKLTHSYFSNIFLD
;
A
#
# COMPACT_ATOMS: atom_id res chain seq x y z
N MET A 1 8.30 -21.72 -5.69
CA MET A 1 7.22 -22.14 -6.62
C MET A 1 5.90 -22.12 -5.87
N ILE A 2 4.83 -21.64 -6.50
CA ILE A 2 3.46 -21.65 -5.95
C ILE A 2 2.47 -22.14 -7.02
N GLN A 3 1.28 -22.58 -6.59
CA GLN A 3 0.18 -22.96 -7.46
C GLN A 3 -1.03 -22.06 -7.17
N PRO A 4 -1.16 -20.90 -7.83
CA PRO A 4 -2.25 -19.96 -7.57
C PRO A 4 -3.64 -20.42 -8.04
N GLU A 5 -3.69 -21.24 -9.09
CA GLU A 5 -4.91 -21.84 -9.65
C GLU A 5 -4.68 -23.32 -9.97
N PRO A 6 -5.73 -24.15 -10.00
CA PRO A 6 -5.61 -25.52 -10.50
C PRO A 6 -4.95 -25.55 -11.88
N SER A 7 -3.90 -26.37 -12.04
CA SER A 7 -3.13 -26.50 -13.29
C SER A 7 -2.30 -25.27 -13.73
N TYR A 8 -2.15 -24.24 -12.90
CA TYR A 8 -1.26 -23.11 -13.17
C TYR A 8 -0.22 -22.98 -12.07
N TRP A 9 1.07 -22.92 -12.45
CA TRP A 9 2.18 -22.78 -11.52
C TRP A 9 2.99 -21.53 -11.83
N LEU A 10 3.41 -20.83 -10.78
CA LEU A 10 4.37 -19.74 -10.88
C LEU A 10 5.68 -20.15 -10.22
N MET A 11 6.77 -19.97 -10.97
CA MET A 11 8.13 -20.26 -10.51
C MET A 11 8.99 -19.01 -10.67
N MET A 12 9.64 -18.60 -9.58
CA MET A 12 10.66 -17.57 -9.59
C MET A 12 12.00 -18.21 -9.24
N LYS A 13 13.03 -17.88 -10.02
CA LYS A 13 14.41 -18.26 -9.75
C LYS A 13 15.23 -16.98 -9.62
N VAL A 14 15.69 -16.69 -8.41
CA VAL A 14 16.49 -15.50 -8.11
C VAL A 14 17.96 -15.91 -8.08
N LYS A 15 18.84 -15.11 -8.69
CA LYS A 15 20.28 -15.26 -8.58
C LYS A 15 20.78 -14.32 -7.48
N LEU A 16 21.33 -14.88 -6.41
CA LEU A 16 21.88 -14.09 -5.29
C LEU A 16 23.17 -13.37 -5.70
N ALA A 17 23.45 -12.24 -5.06
CA ALA A 17 24.63 -11.44 -5.32
C ALA A 17 25.91 -12.14 -4.84
N THR A 18 26.99 -12.01 -5.61
CA THR A 18 28.29 -12.63 -5.32
C THR A 18 29.33 -11.54 -5.18
N ALA A 19 30.06 -11.53 -4.06
CA ALA A 19 31.18 -10.63 -3.83
C ALA A 19 32.50 -11.35 -4.15
N MET A 20 33.36 -10.69 -4.92
CA MET A 20 34.69 -11.20 -5.20
C MET A 20 35.64 -10.73 -4.10
N ARG A 21 36.05 -11.63 -3.20
CA ARG A 21 37.08 -11.33 -2.20
C ARG A 21 38.42 -11.83 -2.68
N THR A 22 39.42 -10.95 -2.58
CA THR A 22 40.81 -11.30 -2.84
C THR A 22 41.42 -11.73 -1.52
N GLY A 23 41.74 -13.02 -1.38
CA GLY A 23 42.46 -13.51 -0.22
C GLY A 23 43.85 -12.87 -0.11
N ARG A 24 44.48 -12.98 1.07
CA ARG A 24 45.85 -12.46 1.31
C ARG A 24 46.89 -13.06 0.35
N ASP A 25 46.59 -14.21 -0.25
CA ASP A 25 47.43 -14.91 -1.24
C ASP A 25 47.15 -14.49 -2.70
N GLY A 26 46.36 -13.42 -2.94
CA GLY A 26 46.05 -12.92 -4.29
C GLY A 26 45.02 -13.75 -5.07
N LYS A 27 44.54 -14.86 -4.52
CA LYS A 27 43.49 -15.69 -5.12
C LYS A 27 42.13 -14.99 -4.97
N LYS A 28 41.48 -14.72 -6.10
CA LYS A 28 40.11 -14.19 -6.15
C LYS A 28 39.13 -15.33 -5.92
N THR A 29 38.45 -15.34 -4.78
CA THR A 29 37.35 -16.26 -4.48
C THR A 29 36.02 -15.55 -4.69
N LEU A 30 35.11 -16.24 -5.36
CA LEU A 30 33.73 -15.79 -5.55
C LEU A 30 32.95 -16.24 -4.32
N GLU A 31 32.78 -15.35 -3.34
CA GLU A 31 31.95 -15.61 -2.17
C GLU A 31 30.51 -15.21 -2.54
N HIS A 32 29.56 -16.13 -2.36
CA HIS A 32 28.16 -15.75 -2.38
C HIS A 32 27.93 -14.89 -1.14
N LEU A 33 27.29 -13.73 -1.28
CA LEU A 33 26.91 -12.97 -0.10
C LEU A 33 25.83 -13.79 0.60
N ASP A 34 26.07 -14.21 1.84
CA ASP A 34 25.21 -15.06 2.68
C ASP A 34 23.86 -14.42 3.07
N ALA A 35 23.41 -13.39 2.33
CA ALA A 35 22.05 -12.89 2.45
C ALA A 35 21.11 -13.87 1.75
N ASP A 36 20.80 -14.96 2.43
CA ASP A 36 19.76 -15.90 2.01
C ASP A 36 18.44 -15.14 1.92
N LEU A 37 17.91 -15.02 0.70
CA LEU A 37 16.55 -14.53 0.49
C LEU A 37 15.59 -15.67 0.87
N PRO A 38 14.78 -15.54 1.92
CA PRO A 38 13.98 -16.67 2.36
C PRO A 38 12.95 -17.09 1.33
N ASP A 39 12.77 -18.40 1.19
CA ASP A 39 11.77 -19.00 0.30
C ASP A 39 10.36 -18.49 0.58
N ALA A 40 10.06 -18.20 1.85
CA ALA A 40 8.80 -17.60 2.28
C ALA A 40 8.59 -16.23 1.61
N VAL A 41 9.58 -15.34 1.64
CA VAL A 41 9.50 -14.00 1.02
C VAL A 41 9.27 -14.11 -0.49
N VAL A 42 9.99 -15.02 -1.16
CA VAL A 42 9.81 -15.25 -2.61
C VAL A 42 8.40 -15.76 -2.93
N LYS A 43 7.85 -16.66 -2.11
CA LYS A 43 6.47 -17.15 -2.27
C LYS A 43 5.45 -16.03 -2.08
N HIS A 44 5.63 -15.16 -1.08
CA HIS A 44 4.74 -14.00 -0.86
C HIS A 44 4.76 -13.06 -2.05
N ILE A 45 5.94 -12.72 -2.58
CA ILE A 45 6.08 -11.89 -3.78
C ILE A 45 5.31 -12.48 -4.97
N LEU A 46 5.39 -13.81 -5.17
CA LEU A 46 4.65 -14.49 -6.23
C LEU A 46 3.13 -14.43 -6.02
N TRP A 47 2.66 -14.61 -4.78
CA TRP A 47 1.24 -14.47 -4.44
C TRP A 47 0.75 -13.05 -4.69
N ARG A 48 1.47 -12.04 -4.20
CA ARG A 48 1.16 -10.63 -4.43
C ARG A 48 1.07 -10.29 -5.92
N ALA A 49 2.00 -10.81 -6.73
CA ALA A 49 1.99 -10.64 -8.18
C ALA A 49 0.72 -11.23 -8.81
N TYR A 50 0.35 -12.44 -8.40
CA TYR A 50 -0.86 -13.09 -8.87
C TYR A 50 -2.13 -12.34 -8.45
N HIS A 51 -2.22 -11.88 -7.20
CA HIS A 51 -3.35 -11.10 -6.72
C HIS A 51 -3.53 -9.78 -7.47
N ALA A 52 -2.42 -9.08 -7.74
CA ALA A 52 -2.41 -7.89 -8.58
C ALA A 52 -2.87 -8.19 -10.03
N PHE A 53 -2.47 -9.33 -10.61
CA PHE A 53 -2.97 -9.76 -11.92
C PHE A 53 -4.48 -10.04 -11.87
N ARG A 54 -4.92 -10.79 -10.86
CA ARG A 54 -6.32 -11.19 -10.65
C ARG A 54 -7.24 -9.97 -10.58
N LEU A 55 -6.80 -8.92 -9.90
CA LEU A 55 -7.53 -7.66 -9.74
C LEU A 55 -7.92 -7.00 -11.08
N PHE A 56 -7.12 -7.16 -12.14
CA PHE A 56 -7.39 -6.56 -13.46
C PHE A 56 -7.81 -7.55 -14.55
N HIS A 57 -7.55 -8.84 -14.36
CA HIS A 57 -7.71 -9.87 -15.39
C HIS A 57 -8.58 -11.06 -14.97
N LYS A 58 -9.18 -11.02 -13.78
CA LYS A 58 -10.04 -12.04 -13.19
C LYS A 58 -9.32 -13.33 -12.78
N SER A 59 -8.72 -14.06 -13.72
CA SER A 59 -7.86 -15.24 -13.45
C SER A 59 -7.14 -15.71 -14.72
N PHE A 60 -6.08 -16.51 -14.58
CA PHE A 60 -5.39 -17.16 -15.70
C PHE A 60 -6.33 -18.08 -16.47
N ALA A 61 -7.09 -18.93 -15.76
CA ALA A 61 -8.07 -19.82 -16.37
C ALA A 61 -9.13 -19.02 -17.16
N HIS A 62 -9.62 -17.91 -16.61
CA HIS A 62 -10.62 -17.09 -17.26
C HIS A 62 -10.09 -16.50 -18.57
N VAL A 63 -8.92 -15.88 -18.57
CA VAL A 63 -8.32 -15.31 -19.79
C VAL A 63 -8.07 -16.42 -20.84
N ASN A 64 -7.61 -17.59 -20.40
CA ASN A 64 -7.36 -18.73 -21.28
C ASN A 64 -8.65 -19.25 -21.96
N HIS A 65 -9.73 -19.40 -21.19
CA HIS A 65 -10.99 -19.97 -21.68
C HIS A 65 -11.88 -18.95 -22.41
N ALA A 66 -11.93 -17.71 -21.93
CA ALA A 66 -12.83 -16.68 -22.48
C ALA A 66 -12.24 -15.98 -23.71
N GLN A 67 -10.91 -15.87 -23.81
CA GLN A 67 -10.24 -15.18 -24.93
C GLN A 67 -9.47 -16.19 -25.79
N SER A 68 -8.28 -16.59 -25.34
CA SER A 68 -7.47 -17.65 -25.96
C SER A 68 -6.18 -17.89 -25.17
N PRO A 69 -5.49 -19.02 -25.38
CA PRO A 69 -4.16 -19.25 -24.83
C PRO A 69 -3.11 -18.22 -25.30
N VAL A 70 -3.25 -17.71 -26.53
CA VAL A 70 -2.35 -16.68 -27.08
C VAL A 70 -2.56 -15.35 -26.35
N ALA A 71 -3.81 -14.97 -26.12
CA ALA A 71 -4.14 -13.77 -25.36
C ALA A 71 -3.62 -13.87 -23.91
N LEU A 72 -3.72 -15.04 -23.27
CA LEU A 72 -3.13 -15.24 -21.94
C LEU A 72 -1.62 -14.97 -21.96
N ARG A 73 -0.87 -15.54 -22.90
CA ARG A 73 0.58 -15.31 -22.99
C ARG A 73 0.92 -13.84 -23.16
N GLN A 74 0.18 -13.13 -24.01
CA GLN A 74 0.38 -11.70 -24.22
C GLN A 74 0.11 -10.90 -22.94
N ARG A 75 -1.00 -11.18 -22.25
CA ARG A 75 -1.34 -10.49 -20.98
C ARG A 75 -0.34 -10.77 -19.87
N LEU A 76 0.15 -12.01 -19.78
CA LEU A 76 1.19 -12.39 -18.83
C LEU A 76 2.48 -11.63 -19.12
N ASP A 77 2.90 -11.56 -20.39
CA ASP A 77 4.11 -10.83 -20.77
C ASP A 77 3.98 -9.32 -20.46
N GLU A 78 2.89 -8.69 -20.91
CA GLU A 78 2.60 -7.27 -20.64
C GLU A 78 2.60 -6.95 -19.14
N PHE A 79 1.94 -7.79 -18.33
CA PHE A 79 1.82 -7.58 -16.89
C PHE A 79 3.13 -7.87 -16.16
N PHE A 80 3.70 -9.06 -16.32
CA PHE A 80 4.85 -9.51 -15.53
C PHE A 80 6.16 -8.87 -15.98
N SER A 81 6.34 -8.51 -17.26
CA SER A 81 7.55 -7.80 -17.70
C SER A 81 7.65 -6.42 -17.03
N GLY A 82 6.52 -5.71 -16.90
CA GLY A 82 6.46 -4.47 -16.13
C GLY A 82 6.60 -4.72 -14.62
N TYR A 83 5.85 -5.68 -14.08
CA TYR A 83 5.79 -5.95 -12.64
C TYR A 83 7.13 -6.45 -12.05
N LEU A 84 7.87 -7.30 -12.77
CA LEU A 84 9.15 -7.84 -12.29
C LEU A 84 10.24 -6.77 -12.17
N MET A 85 10.27 -5.79 -13.07
CA MET A 85 11.21 -4.66 -12.96
C MET A 85 11.02 -3.91 -11.63
N LYS A 86 9.77 -3.77 -11.18
CA LYS A 86 9.42 -3.13 -9.90
C LYS A 86 9.86 -3.90 -8.67
N LEU A 87 9.99 -5.22 -8.77
CA LEU A 87 10.34 -6.08 -7.63
C LEU A 87 11.85 -6.12 -7.35
N THR A 88 12.68 -5.75 -8.33
CA THR A 88 14.14 -5.80 -8.24
C THR A 88 14.73 -5.08 -7.00
N PRO A 89 14.24 -3.89 -6.61
CA PRO A 89 14.71 -3.22 -5.39
C PRO A 89 14.34 -3.97 -4.11
N THR A 90 13.11 -4.49 -4.01
CA THR A 90 12.64 -5.27 -2.86
C THR A 90 13.39 -6.60 -2.70
N LEU A 91 13.77 -7.22 -3.82
CA LEU A 91 14.55 -8.47 -3.82
C LEU A 91 16.01 -8.26 -3.40
N SER A 92 16.53 -7.03 -3.49
CA SER A 92 17.92 -6.70 -3.14
C SER A 92 18.10 -6.50 -1.62
N HIS A 93 17.04 -6.07 -0.93
CA HIS A 93 17.01 -5.91 0.52
C HIS A 93 15.61 -6.29 1.04
N PRO A 94 15.35 -7.58 1.35
CA PRO A 94 14.08 -8.00 1.93
C PRO A 94 13.92 -7.41 3.34
N ASP A 95 13.15 -6.34 3.47
CA ASP A 95 12.80 -5.73 4.76
C ASP A 95 11.57 -6.42 5.35
N LEU A 96 11.55 -6.66 6.66
CA LEU A 96 10.40 -7.23 7.38
C LEU A 96 9.11 -6.45 7.08
N VAL A 97 9.22 -5.13 6.92
CA VAL A 97 8.09 -4.25 6.53
C VAL A 97 7.48 -4.68 5.19
N SER A 98 8.30 -5.13 4.24
CA SER A 98 7.83 -5.64 2.94
C SER A 98 7.27 -7.06 3.04
N ALA A 99 7.78 -7.87 3.99
CA ALA A 99 7.34 -9.24 4.21
C ALA A 99 5.98 -9.33 4.91
N LEU A 100 5.71 -8.43 5.87
CA LEU A 100 4.49 -8.45 6.67
C LEU A 100 3.23 -8.03 5.90
N GLU A 101 3.37 -7.54 4.66
CA GLU A 101 2.25 -7.18 3.77
C GLU A 101 1.12 -6.44 4.52
N GLY A 102 1.51 -5.41 5.26
CA GLY A 102 0.61 -4.65 6.10
C GLY A 102 -0.27 -3.65 5.35
N VAL A 103 -1.39 -3.29 5.95
CA VAL A 103 -2.21 -2.11 5.62
C VAL A 103 -2.02 -1.07 6.70
N HIS A 104 -1.64 0.16 6.31
CA HIS A 104 -1.43 1.24 7.27
C HIS A 104 -2.76 1.90 7.61
N PHE A 105 -3.25 1.69 8.83
CA PHE A 105 -4.47 2.36 9.30
C PHE A 105 -4.14 3.75 9.86
N LEU A 106 -5.02 4.72 9.60
CA LEU A 106 -4.92 6.03 10.22
C LEU A 106 -5.45 5.95 11.66
N PRO A 107 -4.63 6.23 12.68
CA PRO A 107 -5.11 6.25 14.05
C PRO A 107 -6.03 7.46 14.25
N LEU A 108 -7.29 7.20 14.57
CA LEU A 108 -8.33 8.22 14.81
C LEU A 108 -9.05 7.96 16.13
N ASP A 109 -9.50 9.04 16.76
CA ASP A 109 -10.43 8.92 17.88
C ASP A 109 -11.81 8.45 17.42
N ARG A 110 -12.56 7.87 18.36
CA ARG A 110 -13.87 7.25 18.12
C ARG A 110 -14.84 8.21 17.43
N THR A 111 -14.83 9.49 17.78
CA THR A 111 -15.77 10.47 17.23
C THR A 111 -15.46 10.73 15.76
N SER A 112 -14.19 11.01 15.42
CA SER A 112 -13.77 11.22 14.04
C SER A 112 -13.98 9.99 13.15
N TYR A 113 -13.73 8.79 13.69
CA TYR A 113 -13.98 7.54 12.96
C TYR A 113 -15.48 7.35 12.68
N LEU A 114 -16.36 7.51 13.68
CA LEU A 114 -17.81 7.36 13.49
C LEU A 114 -18.39 8.38 12.51
N GLN A 115 -17.87 9.61 12.52
CA GLN A 115 -18.26 10.63 11.54
C GLN A 115 -17.84 10.23 10.11
N THR A 116 -16.67 9.60 9.95
CA THR A 116 -16.24 9.05 8.65
C THR A 116 -17.14 7.92 8.18
N VAL A 117 -17.49 6.99 9.07
CA VAL A 117 -18.42 5.88 8.76
C VAL A 117 -19.82 6.42 8.42
N SER A 118 -20.31 7.41 9.15
CA SER A 118 -21.60 8.05 8.87
C SER A 118 -21.61 8.75 7.50
N PHE A 119 -20.48 9.38 7.11
CA PHE A 119 -20.33 9.94 5.77
C PHE A 119 -20.40 8.85 4.69
N VAL A 120 -19.72 7.73 4.90
CA VAL A 120 -19.76 6.57 3.96
C VAL A 120 -21.18 6.04 3.84
N GLN A 121 -21.90 5.89 4.95
CA GLN A 121 -23.30 5.43 4.95
C GLN A 121 -24.24 6.39 4.20
N ASP A 122 -24.09 7.70 4.38
CA ASP A 122 -24.89 8.71 3.64
C ASP A 122 -24.57 8.64 2.13
N LEU A 123 -23.29 8.47 1.78
CA LEU A 123 -22.85 8.30 0.39
C LEU A 123 -23.49 7.04 -0.23
N GLU A 124 -23.34 5.87 0.39
CA GLU A 124 -23.85 4.61 -0.14
C GLU A 124 -25.40 4.58 -0.17
N ALA A 125 -26.07 5.24 0.79
CA ALA A 125 -27.52 5.41 0.76
C ALA A 125 -27.98 6.33 -0.38
N ARG A 126 -27.21 7.37 -0.70
CA ARG A 126 -27.54 8.31 -1.79
C ARG A 126 -27.26 7.71 -3.17
N PHE A 127 -26.21 6.90 -3.28
CA PHE A 127 -25.75 6.28 -4.52
C PHE A 127 -25.87 4.75 -4.42
N GLY A 128 -27.09 4.23 -4.55
CA GLY A 128 -27.40 2.80 -4.35
C GLY A 128 -26.77 1.81 -5.34
N ASN A 129 -25.96 2.30 -6.28
CA ASN A 129 -25.11 1.49 -7.16
C ASN A 129 -23.70 1.25 -6.57
N VAL A 130 -23.29 2.03 -5.57
CA VAL A 130 -22.05 1.84 -4.82
C VAL A 130 -22.22 0.68 -3.84
N THR A 131 -21.39 -0.35 -3.97
CA THR A 131 -21.43 -1.55 -3.11
C THR A 131 -20.43 -1.50 -1.96
N ALA A 132 -19.33 -0.76 -2.14
CA ALA A 132 -18.33 -0.56 -1.11
C ALA A 132 -17.62 0.77 -1.32
N THR A 133 -17.19 1.36 -0.22
CA THR A 133 -16.37 2.57 -0.18
C THR A 133 -15.12 2.35 0.64
N VAL A 134 -13.98 2.81 0.14
CA VAL A 134 -12.71 2.85 0.87
C VAL A 134 -12.28 4.32 1.01
N VAL A 135 -11.96 4.73 2.24
CA VAL A 135 -11.51 6.08 2.55
C VAL A 135 -10.08 6.04 3.02
N LEU A 136 -9.21 6.80 2.34
CA LEU A 136 -7.81 6.98 2.71
C LEU A 136 -7.53 8.45 3.03
N TRP A 137 -6.66 8.68 4.01
CA TRP A 137 -6.12 10.00 4.33
C TRP A 137 -4.61 9.95 4.31
N ARG A 138 -3.99 10.71 3.39
CA ARG A 138 -2.55 10.67 3.14
C ARG A 138 -2.07 9.22 3.11
N HIS A 139 -2.72 8.40 2.26
CA HIS A 139 -2.40 6.99 2.01
C HIS A 139 -2.77 6.00 3.14
N HIS A 140 -3.10 6.48 4.33
CA HIS A 140 -3.50 5.62 5.43
C HIS A 140 -4.98 5.28 5.32
N LEU A 141 -5.32 4.00 5.48
CA LEU A 141 -6.67 3.52 5.47
C LEU A 141 -7.43 4.05 6.70
N VAL A 142 -8.52 4.78 6.47
CA VAL A 142 -9.42 5.25 7.52
C VAL A 142 -10.57 4.28 7.70
N SER A 143 -11.21 3.88 6.60
CA SER A 143 -12.32 2.93 6.60
C SER A 143 -12.39 2.16 5.29
N SER A 144 -12.90 0.93 5.33
CA SER A 144 -13.09 0.07 4.17
C SER A 144 -14.43 -0.66 4.26
N GLY A 145 -15.19 -0.64 3.16
CA GLY A 145 -16.39 -1.46 2.95
C GLY A 145 -16.10 -2.81 2.26
N LEU A 146 -14.85 -3.09 1.87
CA LEU A 146 -14.48 -4.37 1.27
C LEU A 146 -14.46 -5.48 2.33
N LYS A 147 -15.21 -6.57 2.07
CA LYS A 147 -15.39 -7.69 3.02
C LYS A 147 -14.20 -8.63 3.08
N ASP A 148 -13.51 -8.83 1.96
CA ASP A 148 -12.35 -9.70 1.86
C ASP A 148 -11.06 -8.89 2.09
N LEU A 149 -10.26 -9.29 3.06
CA LEU A 149 -8.98 -8.65 3.39
C LEU A 149 -7.99 -8.76 2.23
N LEU A 150 -8.04 -9.84 1.46
CA LEU A 150 -7.16 -10.05 0.32
C LEU A 150 -7.44 -9.03 -0.79
N ASP A 151 -8.72 -8.75 -1.05
CA ASP A 151 -9.12 -7.76 -2.04
C ASP A 151 -8.77 -6.34 -1.58
N LEU A 152 -9.01 -6.04 -0.30
CA LEU A 152 -8.59 -4.78 0.31
C LEU A 152 -7.09 -4.58 0.16
N LYS A 153 -6.29 -5.61 0.47
CA LYS A 153 -4.83 -5.54 0.37
C LYS A 153 -4.36 -5.35 -1.07
N SER A 154 -4.90 -6.14 -1.99
CA SER A 154 -4.55 -6.06 -3.42
C SER A 154 -4.87 -4.68 -3.99
N PHE A 155 -6.01 -4.11 -3.59
CA PHE A 155 -6.41 -2.76 -3.97
C PHE A 155 -5.55 -1.68 -3.30
N TYR A 156 -5.25 -1.84 -2.01
CA TYR A 156 -4.40 -0.93 -1.24
C TYR A 156 -3.01 -0.84 -1.87
N ASP A 157 -2.36 -1.98 -2.13
CA ASP A 157 -1.05 -2.02 -2.80
C ASP A 157 -1.09 -1.35 -4.17
N TYR A 158 -2.16 -1.59 -4.93
CA TYR A 158 -2.32 -0.95 -6.24
C TYR A 158 -2.42 0.57 -6.14
N ILE A 159 -3.09 1.11 -5.13
CA ILE A 159 -3.35 2.55 -5.01
C ILE A 159 -2.19 3.30 -4.34
N THR A 160 -1.40 2.62 -3.50
CA THR A 160 -0.25 3.19 -2.79
C THR A 160 1.11 2.90 -3.47
N ASP A 161 1.15 2.10 -4.55
CA ASP A 161 2.38 1.78 -5.28
C ASP A 161 3.12 3.08 -5.74
N PRO A 162 4.38 3.28 -5.30
CA PRO A 162 5.17 4.48 -5.59
C PRO A 162 5.43 4.73 -7.09
N GLU A 163 5.34 3.70 -7.95
CA GLU A 163 5.58 3.84 -9.40
C GLU A 163 4.29 3.96 -10.22
N THR A 164 3.15 3.41 -9.77
CA THR A 164 1.86 3.69 -10.43
C THR A 164 1.29 5.06 -10.05
N GLY A 165 1.83 5.66 -8.98
CA GLY A 165 1.66 7.06 -8.64
C GLY A 165 0.21 7.46 -8.39
N LYS A 166 -0.65 6.55 -7.90
CA LYS A 166 -2.07 6.90 -7.70
C LYS A 166 -2.33 7.68 -6.42
N ILE A 167 -1.66 7.34 -5.32
CA ILE A 167 -1.64 8.15 -4.10
C ILE A 167 -0.33 7.76 -3.37
N ALA A 168 0.70 8.62 -3.42
CA ALA A 168 2.09 8.32 -2.99
C ALA A 168 2.33 8.01 -1.49
N ASP A 169 2.72 6.79 -1.11
CA ASP A 169 3.17 6.48 0.26
C ASP A 169 4.58 7.05 0.58
N GLY A 170 4.73 7.72 1.73
CA GLY A 170 6.02 8.20 2.26
C GLY A 170 6.87 7.11 2.95
N ILE A 171 6.24 6.01 3.41
CA ILE A 171 6.86 4.95 4.19
C ILE A 171 7.57 3.91 3.30
N VAL A 172 7.04 3.64 2.10
CA VAL A 172 7.65 2.72 1.11
C VAL A 172 9.03 3.21 0.63
N SER A 173 9.37 4.49 0.85
CA SER A 173 10.70 5.06 0.53
C SER A 173 11.76 4.89 1.63
N MET A 174 11.44 4.26 2.76
CA MET A 174 12.26 4.35 3.98
C MET A 174 13.41 3.35 4.09
N VAL A 175 13.62 2.50 3.08
CA VAL A 175 14.84 1.70 2.93
C VAL A 175 15.53 2.10 1.64
N LYS A 176 16.31 3.18 1.69
CA LYS A 176 17.26 3.54 0.62
C LYS A 176 18.70 3.47 1.12
N PRO A 177 19.61 2.85 0.35
CA PRO A 177 21.02 2.81 0.69
C PRO A 177 21.65 4.22 0.70
N LYS A 178 22.64 4.38 1.57
CA LYS A 178 23.38 5.64 1.78
C LYS A 178 24.10 6.04 0.48
N GLY A 179 23.75 7.19 -0.12
CA GLY A 179 24.51 7.79 -1.22
C GLY A 179 23.69 8.23 -2.44
N GLU A 180 22.42 7.87 -2.56
CA GLU A 180 21.56 8.41 -3.61
C GLU A 180 21.06 9.82 -3.26
N SER A 181 21.01 10.69 -4.28
CA SER A 181 20.49 12.04 -4.12
C SER A 181 19.03 11.99 -3.66
N VAL A 182 18.68 12.91 -2.77
CA VAL A 182 17.28 13.27 -2.53
C VAL A 182 16.75 13.76 -3.86
N ILE A 183 16.11 12.87 -4.64
CA ILE A 183 15.06 13.35 -5.52
C ILE A 183 14.11 13.98 -4.52
N ALA A 184 14.04 15.31 -4.50
CA ALA A 184 12.97 16.02 -3.84
C ALA A 184 11.71 15.56 -4.56
N SER A 185 11.16 14.42 -4.13
CA SER A 185 10.00 13.79 -4.73
C SER A 185 8.82 14.62 -4.30
N ARG A 186 8.63 15.72 -5.03
CA ARG A 186 7.38 16.45 -5.07
C ARG A 186 6.26 15.41 -5.23
N PRO A 187 5.11 15.59 -4.54
CA PRO A 187 3.92 14.78 -4.80
C PRO A 187 3.73 14.77 -6.31
N THR A 188 3.77 13.59 -6.92
CA THR A 188 3.50 13.49 -8.36
C THR A 188 2.00 13.68 -8.48
N THR A 189 1.58 14.93 -8.62
CA THR A 189 0.20 15.33 -8.82
C THR A 189 -0.38 14.48 -9.95
N LEU A 190 -1.55 13.91 -9.69
CA LEU A 190 -2.32 13.10 -10.62
C LEU A 190 -2.77 13.94 -11.81
N ARG A 191 -1.88 14.11 -12.77
CA ARG A 191 -2.25 14.58 -14.11
C ARG A 191 -1.98 13.46 -15.10
N PRO A 192 -2.93 13.14 -15.99
CA PRO A 192 -2.57 12.62 -17.29
C PRO A 192 -1.58 13.62 -17.88
N THR A 193 -0.50 13.11 -18.47
CA THR A 193 0.42 13.86 -19.30
C THR A 193 -0.35 14.58 -20.41
N ALA A 194 -0.88 15.77 -20.13
CA ALA A 194 -1.36 16.69 -21.16
C ALA A 194 -0.22 16.98 -22.17
N ALA A 195 1.03 16.88 -21.74
CA ALA A 195 2.21 16.89 -22.61
C ALA A 195 2.29 15.70 -23.58
N ALA A 196 1.87 14.49 -23.19
CA ALA A 196 1.91 13.31 -24.07
C ALA A 196 0.77 13.33 -25.10
N LEU A 197 -0.39 13.91 -24.76
CA LEU A 197 -1.51 14.11 -25.69
C LEU A 197 -1.32 15.33 -26.61
N ALA A 198 -0.58 16.36 -26.16
CA ALA A 198 -0.29 17.56 -26.96
C ALA A 198 0.80 17.36 -28.02
N LEU A 199 1.72 16.38 -27.82
CA LEU A 199 2.75 16.05 -28.81
C LEU A 199 2.22 15.40 -30.08
N GLN A 200 0.98 14.89 -30.07
CA GLN A 200 0.38 14.29 -31.26
C GLN A 200 -0.30 15.32 -32.19
N ASN A 201 -0.62 16.54 -31.73
CA ASN A 201 -1.57 17.41 -32.45
C ASN A 201 -1.17 18.91 -32.62
N ALA A 202 0.06 19.34 -32.36
CA ALA A 202 0.43 20.76 -32.52
C ALA A 202 1.27 21.03 -33.79
N HIS A 203 0.79 21.92 -34.67
CA HIS A 203 1.47 22.42 -35.88
C HIS A 203 1.85 23.91 -35.80
N SER A 204 1.91 24.50 -34.60
CA SER A 204 2.30 25.91 -34.42
C SER A 204 3.20 26.10 -33.20
N SER A 205 4.30 26.82 -33.40
CA SER A 205 5.40 26.99 -32.44
C SER A 205 5.16 28.07 -31.38
N SER A 206 4.11 28.89 -31.49
CA SER A 206 3.85 30.01 -30.59
C SER A 206 3.08 29.63 -29.31
N ASP A 207 2.28 28.57 -29.33
CA ASP A 207 1.46 28.14 -28.16
C ASP A 207 2.25 27.24 -27.18
N ILE A 208 3.40 26.72 -27.62
CA ILE A 208 4.22 25.79 -26.83
C ILE A 208 4.86 26.52 -25.64
N SER A 209 5.30 27.79 -25.82
CA SER A 209 5.99 28.51 -24.74
C SER A 209 5.04 28.95 -23.62
N SER A 210 3.82 29.40 -23.94
CA SER A 210 2.83 29.81 -22.94
C SER A 210 2.30 28.61 -22.13
N MET A 211 2.19 27.44 -22.76
CA MET A 211 1.78 26.19 -22.09
C MET A 211 2.89 25.53 -21.27
N LEU A 212 4.16 25.58 -21.72
CA LEU A 212 5.31 25.12 -20.94
C LEU A 212 5.51 25.95 -19.66
N PHE A 213 5.30 27.26 -19.73
CA PHE A 213 5.35 28.12 -18.54
C PHE A 213 4.22 27.81 -17.56
N SER A 214 3.00 27.51 -18.03
CA SER A 214 1.88 27.07 -17.17
C SER A 214 2.19 25.77 -16.40
N ALA A 215 2.89 24.83 -17.02
CA ALA A 215 3.34 23.59 -16.37
C ALA A 215 4.47 23.79 -15.34
N LEU A 216 5.24 24.87 -15.46
CA LEU A 216 6.31 25.26 -14.54
C LEU A 216 5.84 26.25 -13.45
N THR A 217 4.61 26.77 -13.55
CA THR A 217 4.01 27.51 -12.44
C THR A 217 3.63 26.54 -11.32
N SER A 218 4.27 26.68 -10.17
CA SER A 218 3.79 26.18 -8.89
C SER A 218 2.40 26.77 -8.63
N ARG A 219 1.33 26.10 -9.06
CA ARG A 219 -0.01 26.41 -8.55
C ARG A 219 -0.01 25.97 -7.09
N SER A 220 -0.12 26.93 -6.17
CA SER A 220 -0.17 26.69 -4.72
C SER A 220 -1.44 25.94 -4.25
N SER A 221 -2.32 25.54 -5.17
CA SER A 221 -3.61 24.91 -4.88
C SER A 221 -3.47 23.39 -4.96
N ARG A 222 -3.78 22.71 -3.86
CA ARG A 222 -3.94 21.25 -3.78
C ARG A 222 -5.02 20.75 -4.75
N PHE A 223 -4.91 19.52 -5.28
CA PHE A 223 -5.86 18.98 -6.26
C PHE A 223 -7.15 18.45 -5.61
N THR A 224 -8.29 18.76 -6.24
CA THR A 224 -9.60 18.19 -5.92
C THR A 224 -10.30 17.76 -7.20
N GLY A 225 -10.77 16.51 -7.29
CA GLY A 225 -11.49 15.98 -8.45
C GLY A 225 -11.39 14.46 -8.62
N PHE A 226 -11.92 13.96 -9.74
CA PHE A 226 -11.87 12.54 -10.09
C PHE A 226 -10.53 12.17 -10.73
N ILE A 227 -9.90 11.13 -10.19
CA ILE A 227 -8.68 10.50 -10.71
C ILE A 227 -9.06 9.41 -11.72
N VAL A 228 -10.04 8.59 -11.36
CA VAL A 228 -10.55 7.51 -12.18
C VAL A 228 -12.07 7.58 -12.10
N PRO A 229 -12.78 7.70 -13.22
CA PRO A 229 -12.27 8.12 -14.53
C PRO A 229 -11.74 9.56 -14.48
N SER A 230 -10.84 9.95 -15.39
CA SER A 230 -10.44 11.37 -15.51
C SER A 230 -11.65 12.15 -16.05
N PHE A 231 -12.40 12.76 -15.15
CA PHE A 231 -13.66 13.42 -15.47
C PHE A 231 -13.59 14.87 -15.03
N ASN A 232 -13.75 15.78 -16.00
CA ASN A 232 -13.97 17.19 -15.75
C ASN A 232 -15.46 17.48 -15.96
N PRO A 233 -16.22 17.86 -14.91
CA PRO A 233 -17.64 18.18 -15.02
C PRO A 233 -17.94 19.25 -16.08
N SER A 234 -16.96 20.12 -16.36
CA SER A 234 -17.07 21.27 -17.27
C SER A 234 -16.89 20.91 -18.75
N GLU A 235 -16.34 19.72 -19.08
CA GLU A 235 -16.04 19.33 -20.45
C GLU A 235 -17.21 18.58 -21.10
N ILE A 236 -17.86 19.21 -22.07
CA ILE A 236 -19.02 18.67 -22.79
C ILE A 236 -18.54 17.93 -24.05
N SER A 237 -18.18 16.64 -23.97
CA SER A 237 -18.26 15.71 -25.14
C SER A 237 -17.83 14.26 -24.87
N VAL A 238 -17.04 13.96 -23.83
CA VAL A 238 -16.40 12.63 -23.72
C VAL A 238 -17.26 11.65 -22.90
N PRO A 239 -17.61 10.46 -23.43
CA PRO A 239 -18.23 9.39 -22.66
C PRO A 239 -17.30 8.89 -21.55
N VAL A 240 -17.86 8.57 -20.40
CA VAL A 240 -17.08 8.17 -19.25
C VAL A 240 -16.71 6.69 -19.35
N HIS A 241 -15.41 6.39 -19.28
CA HIS A 241 -14.88 5.03 -19.30
C HIS A 241 -14.36 4.65 -17.92
N PRO A 242 -15.23 4.14 -17.02
CA PRO A 242 -14.79 3.68 -15.71
C PRO A 242 -13.83 2.50 -15.84
N LYS A 243 -12.84 2.45 -14.95
CA LYS A 243 -11.89 1.33 -14.90
C LYS A 243 -12.55 0.12 -14.24
N LYS A 244 -12.37 -1.05 -14.84
CA LYS A 244 -12.86 -2.32 -14.30
C LYS A 244 -11.85 -2.93 -13.34
N LEU A 245 -12.36 -3.52 -12.27
CA LEU A 245 -11.65 -4.37 -11.31
C LEU A 245 -12.45 -5.65 -11.09
N PHE A 246 -11.77 -6.69 -10.64
CA PHE A 246 -12.39 -7.94 -10.22
C PHE A 246 -12.13 -8.17 -8.74
N ILE A 247 -13.21 -8.28 -7.96
CA ILE A 247 -13.17 -8.34 -6.49
C ILE A 247 -14.02 -9.52 -6.02
N GLY A 248 -13.65 -10.14 -4.91
CA GLY A 248 -14.35 -11.25 -4.29
C GLY A 248 -13.83 -12.62 -4.74
N ARG A 249 -14.34 -13.67 -4.08
CA ARG A 249 -13.95 -15.07 -4.36
C ARG A 249 -14.24 -15.48 -5.81
N ASP A 250 -15.36 -15.05 -6.36
CA ASP A 250 -15.74 -15.34 -7.76
C ASP A 250 -15.21 -14.31 -8.77
N ALA A 251 -14.42 -13.34 -8.27
CA ALA A 251 -13.86 -12.26 -9.05
C ALA A 251 -14.97 -11.53 -9.85
N GLU A 252 -15.90 -10.96 -9.08
CA GLU A 252 -17.04 -10.18 -9.57
C GLU A 252 -16.55 -8.91 -10.24
N GLU A 253 -17.11 -8.59 -11.41
CA GLU A 253 -16.74 -7.39 -12.15
C GLU A 253 -17.36 -6.15 -11.48
N MET A 254 -16.50 -5.20 -11.10
CA MET A 254 -16.88 -3.91 -10.54
C MET A 254 -16.19 -2.78 -11.28
N PHE A 255 -16.82 -1.61 -11.31
CA PHE A 255 -16.18 -0.36 -11.71
C PHE A 255 -15.60 0.33 -10.49
N VAL A 256 -14.42 0.94 -10.65
CA VAL A 256 -13.81 1.78 -9.61
C VAL A 256 -13.87 3.25 -9.98
N VAL A 257 -14.30 4.06 -9.02
CA VAL A 257 -14.23 5.53 -9.08
C VAL A 257 -13.34 6.03 -7.96
N LEU A 258 -12.32 6.82 -8.30
CA LEU A 258 -11.38 7.41 -7.36
C LEU A 258 -11.58 8.92 -7.37
N TYR A 259 -11.92 9.50 -6.23
CA TYR A 259 -12.04 10.93 -6.02
C TYR A 259 -11.03 11.38 -4.97
N GLN A 260 -10.35 12.49 -5.23
CA GLN A 260 -9.41 13.09 -4.29
C GLN A 260 -9.84 14.50 -3.92
N ASN A 261 -9.69 14.86 -2.65
CA ASN A 261 -9.91 16.20 -2.13
C ASN A 261 -8.62 16.74 -1.49
N GLN A 262 -8.16 17.88 -1.99
CA GLN A 262 -6.96 18.58 -1.54
C GLN A 262 -5.71 17.70 -1.41
N ASP A 263 -5.48 16.75 -2.32
CA ASP A 263 -4.39 15.78 -2.29
C ASP A 263 -4.32 14.83 -1.06
N GLU A 264 -5.06 15.11 0.01
CA GLU A 264 -4.96 14.41 1.29
C GLU A 264 -6.03 13.36 1.48
N LEU A 265 -7.28 13.66 1.12
CA LEU A 265 -8.40 12.72 1.26
C LEU A 265 -8.64 12.01 -0.07
N THR A 266 -8.64 10.68 -0.06
CA THR A 266 -9.02 9.88 -1.23
C THR A 266 -10.17 8.95 -0.89
N ILE A 267 -11.19 8.98 -1.73
CA ILE A 267 -12.37 8.13 -1.63
C ILE A 267 -12.40 7.24 -2.87
N ALA A 268 -12.37 5.93 -2.64
CA ALA A 268 -12.52 4.92 -3.67
C ALA A 268 -13.89 4.27 -3.54
N LEU A 269 -14.64 4.29 -4.64
CA LEU A 269 -16.00 3.76 -4.73
C LEU A 269 -15.98 2.56 -5.66
N PHE A 270 -16.59 1.47 -5.21
CA PHE A 270 -16.77 0.26 -5.99
C PHE A 270 -18.24 0.17 -6.41
N ILE A 271 -18.47 0.14 -7.71
CA ILE A 271 -19.80 0.12 -8.31
C ILE A 271 -19.99 -1.25 -8.95
N SER A 272 -21.00 -2.00 -8.53
CA SER A 272 -21.27 -3.31 -9.10
C SER A 272 -21.69 -3.21 -10.56
N THR A 273 -21.34 -4.19 -11.37
CA THR A 273 -21.85 -4.33 -12.75
C THR A 273 -23.01 -5.30 -12.86
N ALA A 274 -23.31 -6.05 -11.79
CA ALA A 274 -24.36 -7.06 -11.78
C ALA A 274 -25.75 -6.43 -11.74
N GLU A 275 -26.69 -7.00 -12.49
CA GLU A 275 -28.08 -6.55 -12.50
C GLU A 275 -28.77 -6.97 -11.20
N SER A 276 -29.18 -5.97 -10.39
CA SER A 276 -30.06 -6.21 -9.26
C SER A 276 -31.51 -6.08 -9.70
N HIS A 277 -32.37 -7.03 -9.30
CA HIS A 277 -33.78 -7.11 -9.71
C HIS A 277 -34.63 -5.91 -9.22
N SER A 278 -34.07 -5.05 -8.37
CA SER A 278 -34.74 -3.91 -7.73
C SER A 278 -34.42 -2.54 -8.35
N GLN A 279 -33.56 -2.46 -9.36
CA GLN A 279 -33.16 -1.18 -9.98
C GLN A 279 -33.76 -1.02 -11.38
N THR A 280 -34.26 0.19 -11.68
CA THR A 280 -34.90 0.54 -12.96
C THR A 280 -33.93 0.74 -14.12
N VAL A 281 -32.64 0.96 -13.83
CA VAL A 281 -31.57 1.10 -14.82
C VAL A 281 -30.36 0.26 -14.34
N PRO A 282 -29.72 -0.55 -15.21
CA PRO A 282 -28.57 -1.35 -14.82
C PRO A 282 -27.42 -0.48 -14.26
N PRO A 283 -26.77 -0.91 -13.17
CA PRO A 283 -25.61 -0.21 -12.59
C PRO A 283 -24.50 0.08 -13.61
N SER A 284 -24.31 -0.80 -14.58
CA SER A 284 -23.30 -0.68 -15.62
C SER A 284 -23.56 0.47 -16.60
N VAL A 285 -24.84 0.80 -16.82
CA VAL A 285 -25.27 1.94 -17.65
C VAL A 285 -25.15 3.23 -16.85
N GLN A 286 -25.59 3.23 -15.58
CA GLN A 286 -25.45 4.39 -14.68
C GLN A 286 -23.99 4.78 -14.45
N ALA A 287 -23.09 3.81 -14.29
CA ALA A 287 -21.66 4.07 -14.11
C ALA A 287 -20.99 4.71 -15.34
N ARG A 288 -21.64 4.70 -16.50
CA ARG A 288 -21.20 5.40 -17.72
C ARG A 288 -21.93 6.72 -17.95
N ASP A 289 -23.02 6.95 -17.20
CA ASP A 289 -23.80 8.17 -17.28
C ASP A 289 -23.06 9.32 -16.59
N ARG A 290 -22.97 10.46 -17.29
CA ARG A 290 -22.36 11.68 -16.77
C ARG A 290 -23.16 12.28 -15.63
N THR A 291 -24.50 12.11 -15.63
CA THR A 291 -25.35 12.68 -14.57
C THR A 291 -24.98 12.12 -13.19
N PHE A 292 -24.60 10.84 -13.14
CA PHE A 292 -24.09 10.18 -11.95
C PHE A 292 -22.83 10.89 -11.41
N TYR A 293 -21.82 11.13 -12.26
CA TYR A 293 -20.58 11.79 -11.84
C TYR A 293 -20.79 13.25 -11.45
N THR A 294 -21.69 13.98 -12.11
CA THR A 294 -22.04 15.35 -11.73
C THR A 294 -22.72 15.39 -10.36
N ALA A 295 -23.69 14.51 -10.10
CA ALA A 295 -24.34 14.40 -8.80
C ALA A 295 -23.37 13.98 -7.69
N LEU A 296 -22.47 13.02 -8.00
CA LEU A 296 -21.43 12.57 -7.09
C LEU A 296 -20.43 13.69 -6.79
N SER A 297 -19.99 14.46 -7.79
CA SER A 297 -19.10 15.62 -7.59
C SER A 297 -19.72 16.64 -6.66
N ALA A 298 -20.99 17.01 -6.89
CA ALA A 298 -21.70 17.97 -6.06
C ALA A 298 -21.83 17.52 -4.59
N PHE A 299 -22.10 16.23 -4.37
CA PHE A 299 -22.13 15.66 -3.02
C PHE A 299 -20.75 15.71 -2.36
N LEU A 300 -19.71 15.24 -3.04
CA LEU A 300 -18.35 15.17 -2.52
C LEU A 300 -17.79 16.57 -2.25
N GLU A 301 -17.96 17.52 -3.17
CA GLU A 301 -17.50 18.90 -2.99
C GLU A 301 -18.16 19.59 -1.80
N SER A 302 -19.44 19.29 -1.51
CA SER A 302 -20.16 19.85 -0.36
C SER A 302 -19.72 19.25 0.98
N ARG A 303 -19.38 17.95 1.02
CA ARG A 303 -19.20 17.19 2.26
C ARG A 303 -17.74 16.89 2.60
N CYS A 304 -16.88 16.70 1.60
CA CYS A 304 -15.46 16.39 1.78
C CYS A 304 -14.70 17.44 2.61
N PRO A 305 -14.93 18.76 2.49
CA PRO A 305 -14.22 19.74 3.32
C PRO A 305 -14.44 19.53 4.81
N HIS A 306 -15.68 19.22 5.21
CA HIS A 306 -16.00 18.90 6.61
C HIS A 306 -15.33 17.60 7.05
N LEU A 307 -15.43 16.54 6.23
CA LEU A 307 -14.79 15.26 6.51
C LEU A 307 -13.27 15.40 6.65
N SER A 308 -12.63 16.16 5.76
CA SER A 308 -11.20 16.45 5.83
C SER A 308 -10.82 17.16 7.14
N SER A 309 -11.62 18.11 7.61
CA SER A 309 -11.41 18.75 8.92
C SER A 309 -11.52 17.74 10.06
N VAL A 310 -12.57 16.91 10.07
CA VAL A 310 -12.81 15.89 11.09
C VAL A 310 -11.66 14.90 11.20
N ILE A 311 -11.17 14.41 10.06
CA ILE A 311 -10.05 13.46 9.99
C ILE A 311 -8.75 14.16 10.41
N SER A 312 -8.48 15.36 9.89
CA SER A 312 -7.28 16.13 10.24
C SER A 312 -7.20 16.43 11.74
N ASP A 313 -8.30 16.86 12.35
CA ASP A 313 -8.36 17.17 13.78
C ASP A 313 -8.22 15.90 14.64
N GLY A 314 -8.88 14.81 14.25
CA GLY A 314 -8.77 13.53 14.95
C GLY A 314 -7.39 12.90 14.85
N PHE A 315 -6.76 13.00 13.67
CA PHE A 315 -5.39 12.60 13.48
C PHE A 315 -4.43 13.46 14.32
N SER A 316 -4.64 14.77 14.37
CA SER A 316 -3.80 15.68 15.17
C SER A 316 -3.90 15.39 16.67
N ARG A 317 -5.10 15.04 17.17
CA ARG A 317 -5.30 14.61 18.56
C ARG A 317 -4.55 13.31 18.86
N THR A 318 -4.68 12.32 17.97
CA THR A 318 -4.11 10.99 18.19
C THR A 318 -2.59 10.98 18.02
N ARG A 319 -2.06 11.77 17.08
CA ARG A 319 -0.62 11.92 16.84
C ARG A 319 0.12 12.52 18.04
N LYS A 320 -0.47 13.51 18.73
CA LYS A 320 0.12 14.07 19.96
C LYS A 320 0.33 13.01 21.05
N ILE A 321 -0.48 11.95 21.05
CA ILE A 321 -0.35 10.84 21.99
C ILE A 321 0.80 9.91 21.57
N SER A 322 1.05 9.71 20.27
CA SER A 322 2.11 8.81 19.78
C SER A 322 3.49 9.46 19.62
N GLU A 323 3.56 10.78 19.48
CA GLU A 323 4.78 11.52 19.12
C GLU A 323 5.93 11.35 20.12
N TYR A 324 5.63 11.22 21.43
CA TYR A 324 6.66 10.92 22.43
C TYR A 324 7.30 9.55 22.17
N THR A 325 6.52 8.51 21.93
CA THR A 325 7.01 7.14 21.75
C THR A 325 7.70 6.96 20.42
N ASP A 326 7.17 7.54 19.35
CA ASP A 326 7.78 7.45 18.02
C ASP A 326 9.15 8.15 17.97
N GLN A 327 9.43 9.09 18.90
CA GLN A 327 10.74 9.73 19.06
C GLN A 327 11.74 8.89 19.89
N HIS A 328 11.26 8.09 20.85
CA HIS A 328 12.11 7.39 21.82
C HIS A 328 12.28 5.89 21.57
N TYR A 329 11.31 5.27 20.88
CA TYR A 329 11.26 3.83 20.64
C TYR A 329 11.13 3.53 19.15
N ARG A 330 11.88 2.53 18.70
CA ARG A 330 11.76 1.95 17.36
C ARG A 330 10.94 0.67 17.49
N TYR A 331 9.74 0.65 16.95
CA TYR A 331 8.88 -0.51 17.06
C TYR A 331 8.19 -0.83 15.74
N LEU A 332 7.77 -2.08 15.62
CA LEU A 332 6.92 -2.59 14.57
C LEU A 332 5.78 -3.36 15.22
N TYR A 333 4.56 -3.13 14.76
CA TYR A 333 3.38 -3.85 15.16
C TYR A 333 2.64 -4.33 13.92
N TYR A 334 2.25 -5.60 13.94
CA TYR A 334 1.46 -6.23 12.90
C TYR A 334 0.32 -7.04 13.52
N ASN A 335 -0.84 -7.01 12.88
CA ASN A 335 -1.99 -7.83 13.25
C ASN A 335 -2.51 -8.59 12.04
N ALA A 336 -2.28 -9.90 12.01
CA ALA A 336 -2.70 -10.77 10.91
C ALA A 336 -4.22 -10.79 10.72
N ALA A 337 -5.01 -10.59 11.79
CA ALA A 337 -6.47 -10.66 11.72
C ALA A 337 -7.12 -9.55 10.87
N ASN A 338 -6.46 -8.41 10.72
CA ASN A 338 -6.96 -7.29 9.91
C ASN A 338 -5.87 -6.62 9.05
N LEU A 339 -4.70 -7.26 8.94
CA LEU A 339 -3.51 -6.76 8.27
C LEU A 339 -3.00 -5.42 8.82
N ALA A 340 -3.44 -4.99 10.01
CA ALA A 340 -3.05 -3.68 10.51
C ALA A 340 -1.57 -3.63 10.82
N PHE A 341 -0.91 -2.63 10.24
CA PHE A 341 0.52 -2.42 10.39
C PHE A 341 0.81 -1.03 10.92
N LYS A 342 1.69 -0.96 11.92
CA LYS A 342 2.12 0.28 12.56
C LYS A 342 3.61 0.21 12.84
N THR A 343 4.32 1.29 12.58
CA THR A 343 5.77 1.36 12.82
C THR A 343 6.20 2.78 13.18
N SER A 344 7.18 2.91 14.06
CA SER A 344 7.92 4.18 14.26
C SER A 344 9.23 4.22 13.47
N ILE A 345 9.60 3.11 12.84
CA ILE A 345 10.79 2.99 12.00
C ILE A 345 10.67 3.94 10.80
N GLY A 346 11.75 4.66 10.50
CA GLY A 346 11.84 5.62 9.39
C GLY A 346 11.14 6.97 9.61
N THR A 347 10.45 7.18 10.73
CA THR A 347 9.82 8.47 11.08
C THR A 347 10.84 9.58 11.39
N SER A 348 12.08 9.21 11.71
CA SER A 348 13.19 10.12 11.97
C SER A 348 14.51 9.56 11.45
N LYS A 349 15.52 10.41 11.25
CA LYS A 349 16.88 9.98 10.85
C LYS A 349 17.52 9.01 11.86
N SER A 350 17.08 9.01 13.12
CA SER A 350 17.57 8.07 14.13
C SER A 350 16.79 6.75 14.14
N ALA A 351 15.76 6.58 13.31
CA ALA A 351 14.90 5.39 13.27
C ALA A 351 15.11 4.52 12.00
N MET A 352 16.24 4.65 11.30
CA MET A 352 16.54 3.82 10.12
C MET A 352 16.80 2.36 10.51
N VAL A 353 16.24 1.42 9.74
CA VAL A 353 16.57 -0.01 9.83
C VAL A 353 17.93 -0.24 9.18
N THR A 354 18.87 -0.82 9.92
CA THR A 354 20.10 -1.33 9.31
C THR A 354 19.82 -2.72 8.73
N PRO A 355 20.56 -3.17 7.70
CA PRO A 355 20.39 -4.51 7.14
C PRO A 355 20.44 -5.62 8.20
N GLU A 356 21.26 -5.45 9.23
CA GLU A 356 21.38 -6.40 10.36
C GLU A 356 20.10 -6.46 11.20
N ILE A 357 19.45 -5.31 11.44
CA ILE A 357 18.16 -5.26 12.14
C ILE A 357 17.09 -5.94 11.28
N ALA A 358 17.05 -5.65 9.97
CA ALA A 358 16.09 -6.27 9.06
C ALA A 358 16.24 -7.79 9.01
N GLN A 359 17.48 -8.29 8.94
CA GLN A 359 17.76 -9.72 8.95
C GLN A 359 17.26 -10.38 10.25
N CYS A 360 17.62 -9.82 11.41
CA CYS A 360 17.21 -10.37 12.70
C CYS A 360 15.68 -10.35 12.87
N LEU A 361 15.03 -9.28 12.40
CA LEU A 361 13.57 -9.18 12.38
C LEU A 361 12.91 -10.27 11.52
N ASN A 362 13.49 -10.60 10.35
CA ASN A 362 13.01 -11.69 9.49
C ASN A 362 13.20 -13.06 10.15
N GLU A 363 14.37 -13.31 10.76
CA GLU A 363 14.64 -14.57 11.48
C GLU A 363 13.65 -14.79 12.62
N ILE A 364 13.37 -13.76 13.42
CA ILE A 364 12.37 -13.84 14.50
C ILE A 364 10.96 -14.10 13.95
N HIS A 365 10.59 -13.47 12.82
CA HIS A 365 9.30 -13.70 12.20
C HIS A 365 9.15 -15.15 11.70
N GLU A 366 10.21 -15.74 11.12
CA GLU A 366 10.22 -17.15 10.73
C GLU A 366 10.08 -18.08 11.95
N ASP A 367 10.76 -17.76 13.05
CA ASP A 367 10.63 -18.50 14.31
C ASP A 367 9.19 -18.44 14.87
N PHE A 368 8.53 -17.30 14.72
CA PHE A 368 7.13 -17.09 15.09
C PHE A 368 6.14 -17.82 14.19
N GLU A 369 6.43 -17.97 12.90
CA GLU A 369 5.61 -18.76 11.97
C GLU A 369 5.85 -20.27 12.12
N SER A 370 6.98 -20.67 12.71
CA SER A 370 7.30 -22.06 12.98
C SER A 370 6.38 -22.67 14.04
N THR A 371 5.45 -23.51 13.59
CA THR A 371 4.57 -24.30 14.48
C THR A 371 5.35 -25.22 15.43
N ALA A 372 6.60 -25.54 15.10
CA ALA A 372 7.44 -26.39 15.94
C ALA A 372 7.96 -25.68 17.20
N LEU A 373 8.17 -24.37 17.14
CA LEU A 373 8.76 -23.59 18.25
C LEU A 373 7.69 -23.06 19.21
N ASN A 374 6.49 -22.74 18.69
CA ASN A 374 5.37 -22.17 19.47
C ASN A 374 5.83 -21.02 20.38
N LEU A 375 6.71 -20.16 19.86
CA LEU A 375 7.29 -19.03 20.56
C LEU A 375 6.26 -17.92 20.70
N THR A 376 6.06 -17.44 21.93
CA THR A 376 5.25 -16.25 22.22
C THR A 376 6.12 -15.03 22.44
N GLU A 377 7.37 -15.20 22.85
CA GLU A 377 8.29 -14.11 23.12
C GLU A 377 9.72 -14.52 22.76
N THR A 378 10.50 -13.55 22.29
CA THR A 378 11.95 -13.73 22.13
C THR A 378 12.68 -12.41 22.33
N SER A 379 13.94 -12.50 22.72
CA SER A 379 14.83 -11.34 22.87
C SER A 379 16.19 -11.66 22.27
N VAL A 380 16.69 -10.79 21.41
CA VAL A 380 17.99 -10.93 20.76
C VAL A 380 18.88 -9.75 21.11
N ARG A 381 20.10 -10.06 21.57
CA ARG A 381 21.16 -9.07 21.74
C ARG A 381 22.13 -9.18 20.57
N SER A 382 22.23 -8.13 19.77
CA SER A 382 23.14 -8.07 18.64
C SER A 382 24.58 -7.74 19.06
N VAL A 383 25.54 -8.24 18.29
CA VAL A 383 26.97 -7.88 18.39
C VAL A 383 27.18 -6.39 18.06
N ALA A 384 26.29 -5.81 17.25
CA ALA A 384 26.27 -4.37 16.93
C ALA A 384 25.56 -3.53 18.01
N GLU A 385 25.51 -4.03 19.25
CA GLU A 385 25.16 -3.23 20.42
C GLU A 385 23.71 -2.71 20.49
N PHE A 386 22.76 -3.48 19.92
CA PHE A 386 21.33 -3.24 20.05
C PHE A 386 20.57 -4.47 20.58
N TRP A 387 19.38 -4.23 21.12
CA TRP A 387 18.43 -5.25 21.54
C TRP A 387 17.21 -5.26 20.63
N ILE A 388 16.69 -6.45 20.33
CA ILE A 388 15.38 -6.65 19.72
C ILE A 388 14.57 -7.51 20.67
N LEU A 389 13.39 -7.04 21.07
CA LEU A 389 12.39 -7.86 21.74
C LEU A 389 11.24 -8.08 20.78
N ALA A 390 10.65 -9.27 20.82
CA ALA A 390 9.47 -9.57 20.06
C ALA A 390 8.46 -10.36 20.89
N ARG A 391 7.17 -10.09 20.67
CA ARG A 391 6.04 -10.80 21.28
C ARG A 391 5.01 -11.15 20.22
N LYS A 392 4.49 -12.38 20.28
CA LYS A 392 3.40 -12.90 19.48
C LYS A 392 2.25 -13.32 20.38
N SER A 393 1.06 -12.79 20.11
CA SER A 393 -0.18 -13.18 20.79
C SER A 393 -1.36 -13.08 19.83
N GLU A 394 -2.14 -14.16 19.70
CA GLU A 394 -3.36 -14.22 18.86
C GLU A 394 -3.19 -13.69 17.41
N GLY A 395 -2.04 -13.96 16.78
CA GLY A 395 -1.74 -13.48 15.42
C GLY A 395 -1.33 -12.01 15.34
N ARG A 396 -1.06 -11.38 16.48
CA ARG A 396 -0.44 -10.05 16.60
C ARG A 396 1.03 -10.23 16.91
N GLU A 397 1.86 -9.51 16.20
CA GLU A 397 3.30 -9.50 16.39
C GLU A 397 3.75 -8.09 16.72
N PHE A 398 4.56 -7.96 17.76
CA PHE A 398 5.14 -6.70 18.19
C PHE A 398 6.64 -6.86 18.33
N TYR A 399 7.40 -5.97 17.71
CA TYR A 399 8.85 -5.94 17.74
C TYR A 399 9.31 -4.58 18.27
N LEU A 400 10.27 -4.59 19.19
CA LEU A 400 10.85 -3.40 19.80
C LEU A 400 12.37 -3.44 19.62
N VAL A 401 12.94 -2.40 19.01
CA VAL A 401 14.37 -2.24 18.81
C VAL A 401 14.91 -1.15 19.73
N LEU A 402 15.85 -1.52 20.61
CA LEU A 402 16.48 -0.63 21.58
C LEU A 402 17.97 -0.45 21.25
N PRO A 403 18.43 0.75 20.89
CA PRO A 403 19.82 1.01 20.49
C PRO A 403 20.77 1.21 21.70
N LYS A 404 20.60 0.46 22.80
CA LYS A 404 21.35 0.62 24.05
C LYS A 404 21.96 -0.70 24.50
N ALA A 405 23.25 -0.92 24.20
CA ALA A 405 23.96 -2.15 24.56
C ALA A 405 24.17 -2.39 26.05
N GLU A 406 24.20 -1.32 26.85
CA GLU A 406 24.50 -1.40 28.28
C GLU A 406 23.32 -1.89 29.12
N MET A 407 22.14 -2.03 28.52
CA MET A 407 20.94 -2.52 29.21
C MET A 407 21.05 -4.01 29.51
N THR A 408 20.62 -4.40 30.72
CA THR A 408 20.45 -5.79 31.12
C THR A 408 19.12 -6.35 30.62
N LEU A 409 18.96 -7.68 30.62
CA LEU A 409 17.70 -8.29 30.21
C LEU A 409 16.49 -7.77 31.01
N LEU A 410 16.68 -7.46 32.29
CA LEU A 410 15.64 -6.88 33.15
C LEU A 410 15.26 -5.47 32.71
N ASP A 411 16.25 -4.61 32.42
CA ASP A 411 15.99 -3.24 31.96
C ASP A 411 15.22 -3.24 30.64
N VAL A 412 15.57 -4.16 29.74
CA VAL A 412 14.97 -4.29 28.42
C VAL A 412 13.52 -4.79 28.52
N ASP A 413 13.24 -5.77 29.40
CA ASP A 413 11.87 -6.22 29.67
C ASP A 413 11.00 -5.12 30.30
N GLU A 414 11.54 -4.35 31.24
CA GLU A 414 10.83 -3.21 31.83
C GLU A 414 10.43 -2.17 30.77
N GLU A 415 11.31 -1.87 29.80
CA GLU A 415 10.99 -0.96 28.69
C GLU A 415 9.89 -1.51 27.78
N MET A 416 9.91 -2.82 27.50
CA MET A 416 8.86 -3.47 26.72
C MET A 416 7.50 -3.43 27.45
N GLN A 417 7.48 -3.68 28.76
CA GLN A 417 6.27 -3.58 29.57
C GLN A 417 5.73 -2.14 29.63
N LYS A 418 6.60 -1.14 29.87
CA LYS A 418 6.21 0.28 29.87
C LYS A 418 5.53 0.68 28.57
N LEU A 419 6.12 0.29 27.43
CA LEU A 419 5.58 0.64 26.12
C LEU A 419 4.30 -0.13 25.79
N THR A 420 4.25 -1.42 26.11
CA THR A 420 3.05 -2.25 25.93
C THR A 420 1.90 -1.72 26.76
N HIS A 421 2.11 -1.37 28.03
CA HIS A 421 1.07 -0.82 28.89
C HIS A 421 0.60 0.57 28.43
N SER A 422 1.51 1.40 27.92
CA SER A 422 1.17 2.76 27.50
C SER A 422 0.39 2.82 26.18
N TYR A 423 0.63 1.89 25.25
CA TYR A 423 0.08 1.97 23.87
C TYR A 423 -0.70 0.75 23.40
N PHE A 424 -0.52 -0.38 24.07
CA PHE A 424 -1.05 -1.69 23.70
C PHE A 424 -1.76 -2.38 24.88
N SER A 425 -2.20 -1.62 25.90
CA SER A 425 -2.86 -2.14 27.11
C SER A 425 -4.11 -2.98 26.83
N ASN A 426 -4.76 -2.76 25.67
CA ASN A 426 -5.93 -3.52 25.23
C ASN A 426 -5.60 -4.55 24.14
N ILE A 427 -4.32 -4.71 23.79
CA ILE A 427 -3.86 -5.47 22.61
C ILE A 427 -3.10 -6.73 23.02
N PHE A 428 -2.26 -6.67 24.06
CA PHE A 428 -1.65 -7.84 24.66
C PHE A 428 -2.28 -8.04 26.04
N LEU A 429 -3.37 -8.82 26.06
CA LEU A 429 -4.09 -9.19 27.28
C LEU A 429 -3.54 -10.54 27.75
N ASP A 430 -2.36 -10.53 28.36
CA ASP A 430 -1.85 -11.67 29.11
C ASP A 430 -2.01 -11.41 30.62
#